data_AF-A0A7V6B594-F1
#
_entry.id   AF-A0A7V6B594-F1
#
_cell.length_a   1.000
_cell.length_b   1.000
_cell.length_c   1.000
_cell.angle_alpha   90.00
_cell.angle_beta   90.00
_cell.angle_gamma   90.00
#
_symmetry.space_group_name_H-M   'P 1'
#
loop_
_entity.id
_entity.type
_entity.pdbx_description
1 polymer ?
#
loop_
_entity_poly.entity_id
_entity_poly.type
_entity_poly.pdbx_seq_one_letter_code
_entity_poly.pdbx_strand_id
1 'polypeptide(L)'
;MSIGIEEICQKVIQKLPDDEAQVAQVRVAKIELLRTFKPSKDPLYQALFECVQTLGEKRKSLNAMAMASRETVKEPIPDLHARPTIALPAQEEAGAQRAVAPKLAEEEWGKTEQLLYEDVMNLFALGDQQGAMTSLERLIMVAPNNPTLKSFVTKNRNAFHRVYLDQVGSLDRVPYRVADKDPVKIPTSDEHFLMDIITHIDGKKTIAQIAKTLGRDEVVVMAALTHLARSGFIEFG
;
A
#
# COMPACT_ATOMS: atom_id res chain seq x y z
N MET A 1 28.84 -2.74 -1.12
CA MET A 1 29.17 -1.95 -2.32
C MET A 1 27.89 -1.78 -3.11
N SER A 2 27.25 -0.61 -3.01
CA SER A 2 26.05 -0.29 -3.80
C SER A 2 26.52 0.16 -5.17
N ILE A 3 26.22 -0.61 -6.22
CA ILE A 3 26.43 -0.15 -7.59
C ILE A 3 25.31 0.85 -7.84
N GLY A 4 25.67 2.12 -8.00
CA GLY A 4 24.70 3.19 -8.25
C GLY A 4 23.96 2.95 -9.56
N ILE A 5 22.65 3.21 -9.57
CA ILE A 5 21.81 3.09 -10.78
C ILE A 5 22.40 3.91 -11.94
N GLU A 6 23.00 5.06 -11.63
CA GLU A 6 23.71 5.92 -12.58
C GLU A 6 24.88 5.20 -13.28
N GLU A 7 25.67 4.42 -12.53
CA GLU A 7 26.81 3.67 -13.07
C GLU A 7 26.34 2.56 -14.03
N ILE A 8 25.19 1.95 -13.73
CA ILE A 8 24.56 0.93 -14.58
C ILE A 8 24.03 1.59 -15.85
N CYS A 9 23.31 2.70 -15.73
CA CYS A 9 22.80 3.46 -16.88
C CYS A 9 23.93 3.92 -17.79
N GLN A 10 25.03 4.43 -17.23
CA GLN A 10 26.18 4.90 -18.00
C GLN A 10 26.88 3.74 -18.75
N LYS A 11 27.03 2.57 -18.13
CA LYS A 11 27.56 1.37 -18.78
C LYS A 11 26.66 0.84 -19.89
N VAL A 12 25.34 1.03 -19.78
CA VAL A 12 24.38 0.65 -20.81
C VAL A 12 24.42 1.62 -21.98
N ILE A 13 24.51 2.93 -21.70
CA ILE A 13 24.61 3.99 -22.72
C ILE A 13 25.91 3.86 -23.52
N GLN A 14 27.04 3.57 -22.86
CA GLN A 14 28.33 3.35 -23.53
C GLN A 14 28.35 2.17 -24.51
N LYS A 15 27.37 1.26 -24.43
CA LYS A 15 27.27 0.10 -25.31
C LYS A 15 26.27 0.30 -26.46
N LEU A 16 25.63 1.47 -26.55
CA LEU A 16 24.75 1.80 -27.66
C LEU A 16 25.57 2.37 -28.84
N PRO A 17 25.19 2.07 -30.09
CA PRO A 17 25.77 2.72 -31.25
C PRO A 17 25.47 4.23 -31.25
N ASP A 18 26.38 5.03 -31.82
CA ASP A 18 26.18 6.49 -31.98
C ASP A 18 25.20 6.84 -33.12
N ASP A 19 24.90 5.88 -33.99
CA ASP A 19 23.98 6.04 -35.12
C ASP A 19 22.53 5.69 -34.71
N GLU A 20 21.63 6.66 -34.85
CA GLU A 20 20.22 6.57 -34.50
C GLU A 20 19.51 5.40 -35.21
N ALA A 21 19.89 5.13 -36.47
CA ALA A 21 19.34 4.01 -37.23
C ALA A 21 19.75 2.65 -36.65
N GLN A 22 20.97 2.53 -36.12
CA GLN A 22 21.47 1.33 -35.47
C GLN A 22 20.87 1.14 -34.08
N VAL A 23 20.66 2.22 -33.33
CA VAL A 23 19.93 2.18 -32.04
C VAL A 23 18.52 1.66 -32.24
N ALA A 24 17.82 2.11 -33.28
CA ALA A 24 16.48 1.63 -33.62
C ALA A 24 16.47 0.12 -33.93
N GLN A 25 17.46 -0.37 -34.69
CA GLN A 25 17.61 -1.80 -34.99
C GLN A 25 17.90 -2.64 -33.72
N VAL A 26 18.81 -2.16 -32.86
CA VAL A 26 19.12 -2.82 -31.57
C VAL A 26 17.88 -2.86 -30.67
N ARG A 27 17.07 -1.79 -30.66
CA ARG A 27 15.82 -1.74 -29.91
C ARG A 27 14.82 -2.78 -30.40
N VAL A 28 14.60 -2.87 -31.71
CA VAL A 28 13.70 -3.86 -32.31
C VAL A 28 14.18 -5.28 -32.01
N ALA A 29 15.48 -5.56 -32.18
CA ALA A 29 16.07 -6.86 -31.89
C ALA A 29 15.90 -7.25 -30.41
N LYS A 30 16.13 -6.32 -29.47
CA LYS A 30 15.93 -6.58 -28.03
C LYS A 30 14.46 -6.79 -27.66
N ILE A 31 13.54 -6.04 -28.25
CA ILE A 31 12.09 -6.23 -28.05
C ILE A 31 11.66 -7.62 -28.53
N GLU A 32 12.19 -8.09 -29.65
CA GLU A 32 11.89 -9.42 -30.18
C GLU A 32 12.50 -10.55 -29.31
N LEU A 33 13.69 -10.31 -28.77
CA LEU A 33 14.32 -11.21 -27.80
C LEU A 33 13.52 -11.28 -26.49
N LEU A 34 12.98 -10.16 -26.01
CA LEU A 34 12.09 -10.12 -24.84
C LEU A 34 10.73 -10.78 -25.09
N ARG A 35 10.21 -10.72 -26.32
CA ARG A 35 8.97 -11.43 -26.71
C ARG A 35 9.15 -12.95 -26.76
N THR A 36 10.34 -13.40 -27.11
CA THR A 36 10.68 -14.84 -27.20
C THR A 36 11.24 -15.38 -25.88
N PHE A 37 11.56 -14.51 -24.92
CA PHE A 37 12.03 -14.87 -23.59
C PHE A 37 10.94 -15.66 -22.83
N LYS A 38 11.23 -16.93 -22.57
CA LYS A 38 10.39 -17.81 -21.75
C LYS A 38 11.14 -18.07 -20.43
N PRO A 39 10.72 -17.47 -19.31
CA PRO A 39 11.40 -17.62 -18.02
C PRO A 39 11.59 -19.08 -17.62
N SER A 40 10.62 -19.94 -17.94
CA SER A 40 10.66 -21.39 -17.66
C SER A 40 11.68 -22.20 -18.46
N LYS A 41 12.35 -21.61 -19.46
CA LYS A 41 13.37 -22.27 -20.29
C LYS A 41 14.74 -21.64 -20.18
N ASP A 42 14.89 -20.58 -19.40
CA ASP A 42 16.15 -19.87 -19.24
C ASP A 42 16.91 -20.41 -18.00
N PRO A 43 18.12 -20.98 -18.17
CA PRO A 43 18.89 -21.53 -17.07
C PRO A 43 19.32 -20.48 -16.03
N LEU A 44 19.48 -19.22 -16.43
CA LEU A 44 19.81 -18.11 -15.52
C LEU A 44 18.59 -17.75 -14.66
N TYR A 45 17.41 -17.71 -15.27
CA TYR A 45 16.16 -17.46 -14.53
C TYR A 45 15.92 -18.57 -13.50
N GLN A 46 16.13 -19.84 -13.90
CA GLN A 46 15.98 -20.98 -13.00
C GLN A 46 16.97 -20.90 -11.83
N ALA A 47 18.26 -20.61 -12.08
CA ALA A 47 19.26 -20.46 -11.03
C ALA A 47 18.96 -19.30 -10.06
N LEU A 48 18.48 -18.16 -10.59
CA LEU A 48 18.06 -17.02 -9.75
C LEU A 48 16.82 -17.36 -8.92
N PHE A 49 15.85 -18.03 -9.51
CA PHE A 49 14.63 -18.46 -8.83
C PHE A 49 14.93 -19.45 -7.69
N GLU A 50 15.79 -20.45 -7.95
CA GLU A 50 16.26 -21.40 -6.94
C GLU A 50 17.03 -20.70 -5.81
N CYS A 51 17.87 -19.71 -6.14
CA CYS A 51 18.58 -18.91 -5.15
C CYS A 51 17.61 -18.12 -4.24
N VAL A 52 16.62 -17.46 -4.82
CA VAL A 52 15.60 -16.70 -4.08
C VAL A 52 14.77 -17.62 -3.17
N GLN A 53 14.38 -18.80 -3.65
CA GLN A 53 13.69 -19.80 -2.84
C GLN A 53 14.55 -20.26 -1.65
N THR A 54 15.82 -20.59 -1.91
CA THR A 54 16.76 -21.03 -0.88
C THR A 54 16.97 -19.95 0.20
N LEU A 55 17.06 -18.67 -0.19
CA LEU A 55 17.17 -17.55 0.75
C LEU A 55 15.88 -17.36 1.55
N GLY A 56 14.72 -17.55 0.93
CA GLY A 56 13.42 -17.51 1.61
C GLY A 56 13.28 -18.60 2.67
N GLU A 57 13.70 -19.82 2.36
CA GLU A 57 13.70 -20.95 3.30
C GLU A 57 14.67 -20.73 4.46
N LYS A 58 15.89 -20.24 4.18
CA LYS A 58 16.85 -19.87 5.23
C LYS A 58 16.33 -18.76 6.14
N ARG A 59 15.62 -17.78 5.60
CA ARG A 59 14.98 -16.73 6.41
C ARG A 59 13.89 -17.31 7.32
N LYS A 60 13.07 -18.22 6.81
CA LYS A 60 12.04 -18.91 7.61
C LYS A 60 12.65 -19.74 8.74
N SER A 61 13.73 -20.49 8.46
CA SER A 61 14.40 -21.29 9.50
C SER A 61 15.09 -20.44 10.56
N LEU A 62 15.76 -19.35 10.17
CA LEU A 62 16.35 -18.40 11.12
C LEU A 62 15.29 -17.74 12.02
N ASN A 63 14.15 -17.36 11.46
CA ASN A 63 13.04 -16.83 12.26
C ASN A 63 12.47 -17.87 13.22
N ALA A 64 12.32 -19.13 12.79
CA ALA A 64 11.86 -20.20 13.66
C ALA A 64 12.84 -20.48 14.81
N MET A 65 14.16 -20.48 14.54
CA MET A 65 15.20 -20.62 15.57
C MET A 65 15.24 -19.43 16.53
N ALA A 66 15.01 -18.21 16.05
CA ALA A 66 14.92 -17.01 16.88
C ALA A 66 13.69 -17.02 17.79
N MET A 67 12.58 -17.62 17.37
CA MET A 67 11.40 -17.79 18.23
C MET A 67 11.58 -18.91 19.25
N ALA A 68 12.17 -20.05 18.87
CA ALA A 68 12.48 -21.15 19.80
C ALA A 68 13.48 -20.75 20.90
N SER A 69 14.38 -19.80 20.62
CA SER A 69 15.33 -19.27 21.61
C SER A 69 14.71 -18.27 22.61
N ARG A 70 13.47 -17.82 22.39
CA ARG A 70 12.76 -16.91 23.32
C ARG A 70 11.89 -17.61 24.36
N GLU A 71 11.68 -18.93 24.25
CA GLU A 71 10.82 -19.68 25.17
C GLU A 71 11.54 -20.26 26.41
N THR A 72 12.86 -20.14 26.54
CA THR A 72 13.63 -20.82 27.61
C THR A 72 14.09 -19.95 28.78
N VAL A 73 13.66 -18.69 28.91
CA VAL A 73 13.95 -17.88 30.10
C VAL A 73 12.70 -17.17 30.62
N LYS A 74 11.93 -17.86 31.46
CA LYS A 74 11.06 -17.24 32.45
C LYS A 74 11.43 -17.81 33.82
N GLU A 75 12.43 -17.21 34.45
CA GLU A 75 12.58 -17.33 35.91
C GLU A 75 11.44 -16.55 36.59
N PRO A 76 10.79 -17.10 37.63
CA PRO A 76 9.74 -16.41 38.34
C PRO A 76 10.34 -15.32 39.24
N ILE A 77 10.07 -14.06 38.91
CA ILE A 77 10.39 -12.92 39.78
C ILE A 77 9.41 -12.96 40.97
N PRO A 78 9.87 -12.97 42.23
CA PRO A 78 8.99 -12.86 43.38
C PRO A 78 8.40 -11.45 43.46
N ASP A 79 7.08 -11.36 43.40
CA ASP A 79 6.30 -10.14 43.49
C ASP A 79 6.37 -9.54 44.92
N LEU A 80 7.18 -8.49 45.07
CA LEU A 80 7.44 -7.78 46.33
C LEU A 80 6.39 -6.69 46.65
N HIS A 81 5.30 -6.58 45.89
CA HIS A 81 4.30 -5.52 46.06
C HIS A 81 2.83 -5.98 46.09
N ALA A 82 2.57 -7.25 46.41
CA ALA A 82 1.21 -7.72 46.70
C ALA A 82 0.67 -7.08 48.01
N ARG A 83 0.01 -5.93 47.88
CA ARG A 83 -0.82 -5.36 48.95
C ARG A 83 -2.17 -6.08 48.99
N PRO A 84 -2.72 -6.42 50.17
CA PRO A 84 -4.03 -7.02 50.29
C PRO A 84 -5.12 -6.01 49.90
N THR A 85 -5.82 -6.27 48.79
CA THR A 85 -6.99 -5.49 48.37
C THR A 85 -8.21 -5.96 49.15
N ILE A 86 -8.86 -5.02 49.84
CA ILE A 86 -10.13 -5.22 50.57
C ILE A 86 -11.23 -5.53 49.54
N ALA A 87 -11.98 -6.61 49.76
CA ALA A 87 -13.13 -6.98 48.94
C ALA A 87 -14.32 -6.04 49.21
N LEU A 88 -14.80 -5.36 48.16
CA LEU A 88 -16.08 -4.67 48.16
C LEU A 88 -17.21 -5.67 47.84
N PRO A 89 -18.41 -5.52 48.43
CA PRO A 89 -19.48 -6.51 48.34
C PRO A 89 -20.09 -6.57 46.93
N ALA A 90 -20.54 -7.76 46.57
CA ALA A 90 -21.17 -8.10 45.31
C ALA A 90 -22.38 -7.21 45.03
N GLN A 91 -22.36 -6.50 43.90
CA GLN A 91 -23.51 -5.78 43.38
C GLN A 91 -24.24 -6.71 42.40
N GLU A 92 -25.51 -6.96 42.71
CA GLU A 92 -26.43 -7.85 41.99
C GLU A 92 -26.57 -7.49 40.50
N GLU A 93 -26.70 -8.54 39.69
CA GLU A 93 -26.91 -8.51 38.26
C GLU A 93 -28.25 -7.84 37.92
N ALA A 94 -28.18 -6.62 37.36
CA ALA A 94 -29.29 -6.05 36.61
C ALA A 94 -29.02 -6.25 35.11
N GLY A 95 -29.87 -7.07 34.48
CA GLY A 95 -29.73 -7.56 33.12
C GLY A 95 -29.51 -6.45 32.09
N ALA A 96 -28.32 -6.45 31.49
CA ALA A 96 -28.10 -5.88 30.17
C ALA A 96 -28.08 -7.04 29.19
N GLN A 97 -29.15 -7.17 28.41
CA GLN A 97 -29.21 -8.04 27.25
C GLN A 97 -27.99 -7.76 26.38
N ARG A 98 -27.03 -8.70 26.35
CA ARG A 98 -25.97 -8.71 25.35
C ARG A 98 -26.66 -8.87 24.00
N ALA A 99 -26.89 -7.74 23.32
CA ALA A 99 -27.12 -7.73 21.90
C ALA A 99 -25.94 -8.48 21.28
N VAL A 100 -26.22 -9.66 20.74
CA VAL A 100 -25.29 -10.43 19.93
C VAL A 100 -24.95 -9.50 18.76
N ALA A 101 -23.78 -8.87 18.82
CA ALA A 101 -23.28 -8.09 17.70
C ALA A 101 -23.31 -9.02 16.47
N PRO A 102 -23.95 -8.61 15.37
CA PRO A 102 -23.95 -9.42 14.16
C PRO A 102 -22.49 -9.67 13.81
N LYS A 103 -22.13 -10.96 13.69
CA LYS A 103 -20.84 -11.39 13.15
C LYS A 103 -20.77 -10.77 11.75
N LEU A 104 -20.08 -9.65 11.61
CA LEU A 104 -19.77 -9.06 10.32
C LEU A 104 -19.13 -10.19 9.53
N ALA A 105 -19.80 -10.63 8.46
CA ALA A 105 -19.19 -11.55 7.51
C ALA A 105 -17.85 -10.90 7.13
N GLU A 106 -16.75 -11.56 7.52
CA GLU A 106 -15.43 -11.15 7.10
C GLU A 106 -15.44 -11.33 5.58
N GLU A 107 -15.69 -10.22 4.88
CA GLU A 107 -15.60 -10.18 3.42
C GLU A 107 -14.17 -10.57 3.09
N GLU A 108 -14.01 -11.80 2.61
CA GLU A 108 -12.71 -12.35 2.26
C GLU A 108 -12.09 -11.47 1.18
N TRP A 109 -10.94 -10.89 1.51
CA TRP A 109 -10.16 -10.13 0.56
C TRP A 109 -9.92 -10.95 -0.71
N GLY A 110 -10.15 -10.35 -1.87
CA GLY A 110 -9.69 -10.92 -3.12
C GLY A 110 -8.16 -11.04 -3.12
N LYS A 111 -7.61 -11.97 -3.90
CA LYS A 111 -6.15 -12.22 -3.96
C LYS A 111 -5.34 -10.95 -4.21
N THR A 112 -5.80 -10.08 -5.12
CA THR A 112 -5.13 -8.82 -5.43
C THR A 112 -5.13 -7.85 -4.25
N GLU A 113 -6.25 -7.77 -3.53
CA GLU A 113 -6.43 -6.85 -2.42
C GLU A 113 -5.63 -7.32 -1.20
N GLN A 114 -5.58 -8.64 -0.97
CA GLN A 114 -4.75 -9.24 0.06
C GLN A 114 -3.27 -8.96 -0.21
N LEU A 115 -2.79 -9.13 -1.45
CA LEU A 115 -1.41 -8.81 -1.81
C LEU A 115 -1.09 -7.33 -1.59
N LEU A 116 -2.00 -6.42 -1.97
CA LEU A 116 -1.83 -4.98 -1.74
C LEU A 116 -1.82 -4.64 -0.25
N TYR A 117 -2.69 -5.28 0.55
CA TYR A 117 -2.72 -5.07 1.99
C TYR A 117 -1.44 -5.58 2.66
N GLU A 118 -0.97 -6.78 2.30
CA GLU A 118 0.32 -7.32 2.77
C GLU A 118 1.48 -6.41 2.36
N ASP A 119 1.47 -5.88 1.13
CA ASP A 119 2.48 -4.94 0.64
C ASP A 119 2.50 -3.64 1.47
N VAL A 120 1.34 -3.06 1.77
CA VAL A 120 1.21 -1.90 2.66
C VAL A 120 1.86 -2.19 4.02
N MET A 121 1.54 -3.33 4.63
CA MET A 121 2.06 -3.70 5.95
C MET A 121 3.58 -3.94 5.91
N ASN A 122 4.07 -4.61 4.85
CA ASN A 122 5.49 -4.88 4.68
C ASN A 122 6.30 -3.60 4.44
N LEU A 123 5.81 -2.69 3.60
CA LEU A 123 6.49 -1.43 3.29
C LEU A 123 6.54 -0.52 4.52
N PHE A 124 5.47 -0.44 5.31
CA PHE A 124 5.50 0.25 6.60
C PHE A 124 6.51 -0.38 7.57
N ALA A 125 6.59 -1.71 7.63
CA ALA A 125 7.56 -2.40 8.48
C ALA A 125 9.02 -2.16 8.05
N LEU A 126 9.25 -1.92 6.76
CA LEU A 126 10.55 -1.57 6.20
C LEU A 126 10.90 -0.08 6.31
N GLY A 127 9.95 0.76 6.76
CA GLY A 127 10.11 2.21 6.83
C GLY A 127 9.96 2.93 5.49
N ASP A 128 9.54 2.23 4.42
CA ASP A 128 9.20 2.86 3.14
C ASP A 128 7.76 3.39 3.19
N GLN A 129 7.62 4.58 3.78
CA GLN A 129 6.33 5.23 3.93
C GLN A 129 5.72 5.61 2.58
N GLN A 130 6.51 6.09 1.61
CA GLN A 130 5.97 6.54 0.33
C GLN A 130 5.46 5.36 -0.53
N GLY A 131 6.20 4.25 -0.54
CA GLY A 131 5.76 3.00 -1.15
C GLY A 131 4.47 2.50 -0.49
N ALA A 132 4.43 2.47 0.85
CA ALA A 132 3.26 2.01 1.60
C ALA A 132 2.01 2.85 1.29
N MET A 133 2.15 4.19 1.23
CA MET A 133 1.04 5.08 0.84
C MET A 133 0.58 4.79 -0.59
N THR A 134 1.49 4.61 -1.54
CA THR A 134 1.14 4.28 -2.93
C THR A 134 0.33 2.98 -3.02
N SER A 135 0.72 1.96 -2.27
CA SER A 135 -0.01 0.68 -2.22
C SER A 135 -1.35 0.83 -1.49
N LEU A 136 -1.44 1.65 -0.45
CA LEU A 136 -2.69 1.96 0.24
C LEU A 136 -3.67 2.71 -0.67
N GLU A 137 -3.20 3.68 -1.43
CA GLU A 137 -4.00 4.41 -2.41
C GLU A 137 -4.57 3.47 -3.47
N ARG A 138 -3.77 2.53 -3.98
CA ARG A 138 -4.24 1.48 -4.90
C ARG A 138 -5.28 0.58 -4.24
N LEU A 139 -5.06 0.19 -2.99
CA LEU A 139 -5.99 -0.64 -2.23
C LEU A 139 -7.34 0.06 -2.03
N ILE A 140 -7.34 1.36 -1.74
CA ILE A 140 -8.55 2.19 -1.64
C ILE A 140 -9.29 2.25 -2.97
N MET A 141 -8.59 2.36 -4.09
CA MET A 141 -9.23 2.34 -5.41
C MET A 141 -9.81 0.96 -5.77
N VAL A 142 -9.12 -0.12 -5.39
CA VAL A 142 -9.54 -1.50 -5.73
C VAL A 142 -10.60 -2.05 -4.77
N ALA A 143 -10.68 -1.60 -3.53
CA ALA A 143 -11.66 -2.11 -2.57
C ALA A 143 -12.18 -1.02 -1.61
N PRO A 144 -12.78 0.08 -2.12
CA PRO A 144 -13.15 1.24 -1.29
C PRO A 144 -14.19 0.92 -0.22
N ASN A 145 -14.99 -0.13 -0.43
CA ASN A 145 -16.08 -0.49 0.46
C ASN A 145 -15.72 -1.57 1.49
N ASN A 146 -14.54 -2.19 1.40
CA ASN A 146 -14.12 -3.29 2.26
C ASN A 146 -14.12 -2.87 3.76
N PRO A 147 -14.84 -3.59 4.64
CA PRO A 147 -14.93 -3.24 6.06
C PRO A 147 -13.58 -3.24 6.79
N THR A 148 -12.69 -4.18 6.44
CA THR A 148 -11.35 -4.29 7.04
C THR A 148 -10.50 -3.09 6.67
N LEU A 149 -10.53 -2.68 5.39
CA LEU A 149 -9.86 -1.46 4.95
C LEU A 149 -10.39 -0.23 5.67
N LYS A 150 -11.72 -0.09 5.78
CA LYS A 150 -12.36 1.02 6.52
C LYS A 150 -11.91 1.06 7.97
N SER A 151 -11.87 -0.08 8.65
CA SER A 151 -11.38 -0.18 10.04
C SER A 151 -9.91 0.22 10.15
N PHE A 152 -9.07 -0.26 9.22
CA PHE A 152 -7.64 0.07 9.18
C PHE A 152 -7.39 1.57 8.97
N VAL A 153 -8.07 2.19 7.99
CA VAL A 153 -7.99 3.64 7.74
C VAL A 153 -8.50 4.43 8.93
N THR A 154 -9.61 4.02 9.54
CA THR A 154 -10.19 4.71 10.71
C THR A 154 -9.24 4.70 11.91
N LYS A 155 -8.64 3.53 12.22
CA LYS A 155 -7.69 3.38 13.34
C LYS A 155 -6.44 4.24 13.16
N ASN A 156 -5.97 4.38 11.92
CA ASN A 156 -4.74 5.09 11.59
C ASN A 156 -4.99 6.48 10.98
N ARG A 157 -6.23 6.99 11.09
CA ARG A 157 -6.68 8.22 10.41
C ARG A 157 -5.73 9.38 10.63
N ASN A 158 -5.38 9.67 11.88
CA ASN A 158 -4.53 10.82 12.23
C ASN A 158 -3.12 10.70 11.65
N ALA A 159 -2.59 9.49 11.54
CA ALA A 159 -1.29 9.25 10.93
C ALA A 159 -1.38 9.50 9.42
N PHE A 160 -2.31 8.84 8.72
CA PHE A 160 -2.48 9.00 7.29
C PHE A 160 -2.82 10.43 6.89
N HIS A 161 -3.64 11.12 7.69
CA HIS A 161 -3.98 12.52 7.46
C HIS A 161 -2.74 13.40 7.42
N ARG A 162 -1.84 13.28 8.41
CA ARG A 162 -0.57 14.02 8.42
C ARG A 162 0.28 13.70 7.19
N VAL A 163 0.41 12.42 6.86
CA VAL A 163 1.22 12.00 5.70
C VAL A 163 0.68 12.57 4.39
N TYR A 164 -0.64 12.54 4.19
CA TYR A 164 -1.24 13.10 2.99
C TYR A 164 -1.17 14.62 2.96
N LEU A 165 -1.28 15.30 4.10
CA LEU A 165 -1.03 16.75 4.15
C LEU A 165 0.42 17.09 3.84
N ASP A 166 1.39 16.30 4.27
CA ASP A 166 2.80 16.52 3.90
C ASP A 166 3.02 16.35 2.39
N GLN A 167 2.27 15.45 1.73
CA GLN A 167 2.37 15.21 0.29
C GLN A 167 1.60 16.22 -0.56
N VAL A 168 0.37 16.56 -0.16
CA VAL A 168 -0.55 17.40 -0.94
C VAL A 168 -0.46 18.88 -0.51
N GLY A 169 -0.03 19.15 0.71
CA GLY A 169 -0.03 20.47 1.34
C GLY A 169 -1.30 20.70 2.17
N SER A 170 -2.03 21.78 1.88
CA SER A 170 -3.28 22.11 2.59
C SER A 170 -4.50 21.42 1.98
N LEU A 171 -5.52 21.16 2.81
CA LEU A 171 -6.86 20.77 2.34
C LEU A 171 -7.55 21.87 1.53
N ASP A 172 -7.03 23.10 1.56
CA ASP A 172 -7.51 24.23 0.78
C ASP A 172 -7.08 24.17 -0.69
N ARG A 173 -6.17 23.25 -1.04
CA ARG A 173 -5.78 23.04 -2.42
C ARG A 173 -6.96 22.60 -3.28
N VAL A 174 -6.92 23.01 -4.54
CA VAL A 174 -8.00 22.79 -5.50
C VAL A 174 -7.51 21.84 -6.58
N PRO A 175 -8.02 20.60 -6.66
CA PRO A 175 -7.68 19.71 -7.76
C PRO A 175 -8.33 20.18 -9.06
N TYR A 176 -7.57 20.18 -10.14
CA TYR A 176 -8.06 20.48 -11.48
C TYR A 176 -7.62 19.40 -12.48
N ARG A 177 -8.42 19.20 -13.52
CA ARG A 177 -8.13 18.20 -14.57
C ARG A 177 -7.05 18.71 -15.50
N VAL A 178 -6.14 17.82 -15.89
CA VAL A 178 -5.15 18.12 -16.91
C VAL A 178 -5.77 17.91 -18.29
N ALA A 179 -5.81 18.96 -19.12
CA ALA A 179 -6.57 18.97 -20.37
C ALA A 179 -5.96 18.11 -21.50
N ASP A 180 -4.67 17.81 -21.44
CA ASP A 180 -3.88 17.40 -22.61
C ASP A 180 -3.16 16.06 -22.40
N LYS A 181 -3.90 15.04 -21.97
CA LYS A 181 -3.34 13.71 -21.68
C LYS A 181 -4.10 12.59 -22.38
N ASP A 182 -3.33 11.59 -22.79
CA ASP A 182 -3.82 10.31 -23.29
C ASP A 182 -4.82 9.66 -22.32
N PRO A 183 -5.70 8.77 -22.81
CA PRO A 183 -6.64 8.05 -21.96
C PRO A 183 -5.92 7.31 -20.81
N VAL A 184 -6.12 7.81 -19.58
CA VAL A 184 -5.53 7.22 -18.38
C VAL A 184 -6.38 6.05 -17.91
N LYS A 185 -5.77 4.87 -17.74
CA LYS A 185 -6.43 3.70 -17.16
C LYS A 185 -6.28 3.71 -15.65
N ILE A 186 -7.38 3.89 -14.94
CA ILE A 186 -7.41 3.88 -13.46
C ILE A 186 -8.03 2.56 -13.01
N PRO A 187 -7.29 1.70 -12.29
CA PRO A 187 -7.85 0.46 -11.76
C PRO A 187 -8.78 0.79 -10.59
N THR A 188 -10.07 0.53 -10.74
CA THR A 188 -11.07 0.60 -9.68
C THR A 188 -12.02 -0.60 -9.80
N SER A 189 -12.48 -1.13 -8.66
CA SER A 189 -13.60 -2.09 -8.65
C SER A 189 -14.95 -1.39 -8.51
N ASP A 190 -14.95 -0.13 -8.07
CA ASP A 190 -16.13 0.69 -7.86
C ASP A 190 -16.05 1.91 -8.78
N GLU A 191 -16.71 1.80 -9.94
CA GLU A 191 -16.77 2.88 -10.93
C GLU A 191 -17.55 4.08 -10.40
N HIS A 192 -18.59 3.85 -9.58
CA HIS A 192 -19.40 4.92 -9.01
C HIS A 192 -18.57 5.78 -8.04
N PHE A 193 -17.80 5.16 -7.16
CA PHE A 193 -16.88 5.86 -6.26
C PHE A 193 -15.90 6.76 -7.04
N LEU A 194 -15.30 6.23 -8.10
CA LEU A 194 -14.35 6.98 -8.91
C LEU A 194 -15.04 8.14 -9.65
N MET A 195 -16.19 7.89 -10.27
CA MET A 195 -16.94 8.92 -10.99
C MET A 195 -17.46 10.02 -10.06
N ASP A 196 -17.90 9.68 -8.85
CA ASP A 196 -18.30 10.63 -7.82
C ASP A 196 -17.15 11.60 -7.50
N ILE A 197 -15.92 11.10 -7.35
CA ILE A 197 -14.75 11.95 -7.12
C ILE A 197 -14.45 12.79 -8.36
N ILE A 198 -14.36 12.18 -9.55
CA ILE A 198 -14.00 12.85 -10.80
C ILE A 198 -14.97 14.00 -11.15
N THR A 199 -16.27 13.81 -10.93
CA THR A 199 -17.30 14.83 -11.20
C THR A 199 -17.16 16.07 -10.32
N HIS A 200 -16.50 15.94 -9.16
CA HIS A 200 -16.23 17.04 -8.24
C HIS A 200 -14.90 17.75 -8.50
N ILE A 201 -14.08 17.27 -9.44
CA ILE A 201 -12.83 17.89 -9.87
C ILE A 201 -13.15 18.87 -11.01
N ASP A 202 -13.59 20.06 -10.62
CA ASP A 202 -13.98 21.16 -11.51
C ASP A 202 -13.01 22.34 -11.47
N GLY A 203 -11.93 22.24 -10.69
CA GLY A 203 -10.98 23.33 -10.47
C GLY A 203 -11.52 24.46 -9.58
N LYS A 204 -12.61 24.25 -8.84
CA LYS A 204 -13.21 25.25 -7.94
C LYS A 204 -13.32 24.78 -6.49
N LYS A 205 -13.62 23.50 -6.28
CA LYS A 205 -13.81 22.95 -4.94
C LYS A 205 -12.48 22.56 -4.29
N THR A 206 -12.29 22.89 -3.03
CA THR A 206 -11.12 22.43 -2.27
C THR A 206 -11.26 20.95 -1.88
N ILE A 207 -10.16 20.29 -1.51
CA ILE A 207 -10.16 18.89 -1.06
C ILE A 207 -11.14 18.70 0.11
N ALA A 208 -11.12 19.59 1.10
CA ALA A 208 -12.06 19.55 2.24
C ALA A 208 -13.52 19.65 1.79
N GLN A 209 -13.82 20.52 0.83
CA GLN A 209 -15.17 20.68 0.30
C GLN A 209 -15.63 19.43 -0.45
N ILE A 210 -14.76 18.81 -1.25
CA ILE A 210 -15.05 17.57 -1.97
C ILE A 210 -15.37 16.46 -0.96
N ALA A 211 -14.55 16.27 0.07
CA ALA A 211 -14.80 15.26 1.10
C ALA A 211 -16.13 15.47 1.83
N LYS A 212 -16.43 16.73 2.18
CA LYS A 212 -17.70 17.11 2.82
C LYS A 212 -18.92 16.86 1.92
N THR A 213 -18.86 17.22 0.63
CA THR A 213 -19.97 17.01 -0.30
C THR A 213 -20.23 15.53 -0.54
N LEU A 214 -19.18 14.71 -0.65
CA LEU A 214 -19.31 13.27 -0.84
C LEU A 214 -19.70 12.52 0.43
N GLY A 215 -19.64 13.17 1.60
CA GLY A 215 -19.87 12.53 2.90
C GLY A 215 -18.84 11.43 3.21
N ARG A 216 -17.62 11.56 2.68
CA ARG A 216 -16.54 10.56 2.81
C ARG A 216 -15.43 11.07 3.73
N ASP A 217 -14.67 10.13 4.27
CA ASP A 217 -13.51 10.46 5.07
C ASP A 217 -12.43 11.18 4.24
N GLU A 218 -11.86 12.25 4.80
CA GLU A 218 -10.85 13.07 4.13
C GLU A 218 -9.65 12.24 3.68
N VAL A 219 -9.23 11.24 4.45
CA VAL A 219 -8.09 10.38 4.10
C VAL A 219 -8.40 9.58 2.84
N VAL A 220 -9.62 9.07 2.70
CA VAL A 220 -10.06 8.31 1.53
C VAL A 220 -10.09 9.20 0.29
N VAL A 221 -10.58 10.43 0.43
CA VAL A 221 -10.63 11.40 -0.67
C VAL A 221 -9.23 11.85 -1.06
N MET A 222 -8.37 12.17 -0.09
CA MET A 222 -6.97 12.50 -0.36
C MET A 222 -6.26 11.35 -1.07
N ALA A 223 -6.41 10.12 -0.59
CA ALA A 223 -5.81 8.93 -1.22
C ALA A 223 -6.23 8.75 -2.68
N ALA A 224 -7.52 8.94 -2.97
CA ALA A 224 -8.02 8.87 -4.33
C ALA A 224 -7.47 10.02 -5.20
N LEU A 225 -7.46 11.26 -4.68
CA LEU A 225 -6.93 12.41 -5.41
C LEU A 225 -5.42 12.29 -5.66
N THR A 226 -4.62 11.84 -4.69
CA THR A 226 -3.19 11.57 -4.90
C THR A 226 -2.98 10.46 -5.90
N HIS A 227 -3.82 9.42 -5.90
CA HIS A 227 -3.80 8.39 -6.93
C HIS A 227 -4.05 8.96 -8.32
N LEU A 228 -5.06 9.82 -8.46
CA LEU A 228 -5.37 10.49 -9.72
C LEU A 228 -4.25 11.42 -10.17
N ALA A 229 -3.62 12.13 -9.23
CA ALA A 229 -2.48 13.01 -9.52
C ALA A 229 -1.26 12.22 -10.02
N ARG A 230 -0.93 11.10 -9.36
CA ARG A 230 0.15 10.20 -9.79
C ARG A 230 -0.12 9.56 -11.15
N SER A 231 -1.38 9.22 -11.43
CA SER A 231 -1.81 8.73 -12.73
C SER A 231 -1.86 9.84 -13.79
N GLY A 232 -1.58 11.08 -13.39
CA GLY A 232 -1.54 12.25 -14.26
C GLY A 232 -2.91 12.82 -14.62
N PHE A 233 -4.00 12.30 -14.07
CA PHE A 233 -5.35 12.75 -14.41
C PHE A 233 -5.66 14.16 -13.87
N ILE A 234 -5.08 14.51 -12.72
CA ILE A 234 -5.26 15.81 -12.08
C ILE A 234 -3.94 16.41 -11.62
N GLU A 235 -3.98 17.69 -11.29
CA GLU A 235 -2.95 18.41 -10.55
C GLU A 235 -3.60 19.24 -9.43
N PHE A 236 -2.79 19.66 -8.46
CA PHE A 236 -3.24 20.49 -7.34
C PHE A 236 -2.76 21.93 -7.51
N GLY A 237 -3.71 22.87 -7.56
CA GLY A 237 -3.46 24.32 -7.55
C GLY A 237 -3.09 24.85 -6.17
#